data_AF-F0J6A0-F1
#
_entry.id   AF-F0J6A0-F1
#
_cell.length_a   1.000
_cell.length_b   1.000
_cell.length_c   1.000
_cell.angle_alpha   90.00
_cell.angle_beta   90.00
_cell.angle_gamma   90.00
#
_symmetry.space_group_name_H-M   'P 1'
#
loop_
_entity.id
_entity.type
_entity.pdbx_description
1 polymer ?
#
loop_
_entity_poly.entity_id
_entity_poly.type
_entity_poly.pdbx_seq_one_letter_code
_entity_poly.pdbx_strand_id
1 'polypeptide(L)' 'MNRPAVEAGLALLEAGGDFADGIMAHEGKWLGGETFVSFDKKAVTLLSDQGEAAQLLT' A
#
# COMPACT_ATOMS: atom_id res chain seq x y z
N MET A 1 19.24 0.67 -4.49
CA MET A 1 18.36 -0.06 -3.56
C MET A 1 17.36 0.95 -3.02
N ASN A 2 16.06 0.76 -3.27
CA ASN A 2 15.02 1.71 -2.87
C ASN A 2 14.59 1.41 -1.42
N ARG A 3 15.27 2.04 -0.45
CA ARG A 3 14.99 1.83 0.98
C ARG A 3 13.56 2.26 1.39
N PRO A 4 13.04 3.42 0.95
CA PRO A 4 11.67 3.83 1.23
C PRO A 4 10.60 2.82 0.82
N ALA A 5 10.73 2.20 -0.36
CA ALA A 5 9.81 1.17 -0.81
C ALA A 5 9.85 -0.05 0.14
N VAL A 6 11.05 -0.52 0.48
CA VAL A 6 11.22 -1.65 1.41
C VAL A 6 10.61 -1.36 2.78
N GLU A 7 10.79 -0.14 3.30
CA GLU A 7 10.19 0.29 4.56
C GLU A 7 8.66 0.29 4.50
N ALA A 8 8.07 0.77 3.41
CA ALA A 8 6.62 0.72 3.20
C ALA A 8 6.09 -0.73 3.15
N GLY A 9 6.80 -1.62 2.45
CA GLY A 9 6.46 -3.04 2.42
C GLY A 9 6.55 -3.69 3.81
N LEU A 10 7.60 -3.39 4.58
CA LEU A 10 7.76 -3.92 5.94
C LEU A 10 6.68 -3.40 6.87
N ALA A 11 6.33 -2.11 6.81
CA ALA A 11 5.27 -1.53 7.62
C ALA A 11 3.92 -2.21 7.37
N LEU A 12 3.59 -2.52 6.11
CA LEU A 12 2.36 -3.22 5.78
C LEU A 12 2.38 -4.69 6.24
N LEU A 13 3.53 -5.36 6.13
CA LEU A 13 3.72 -6.71 6.64
C LEU A 13 3.56 -6.77 8.18
N GLU A 14 4.12 -5.80 8.90
CA GLU A 14 3.97 -5.66 10.37
C GLU A 14 2.52 -5.37 10.78
N ALA A 15 1.77 -4.63 9.96
CA ALA A 15 0.33 -4.44 10.13
C ALA A 15 -0.51 -5.69 9.76
N GLY A 16 0.14 -6.79 9.36
CA GLY A 16 -0.48 -8.05 9.02
C GLY A 16 -0.99 -8.15 7.58
N GLY A 17 -0.63 -7.22 6.70
CA GLY A 17 -0.89 -7.27 5.26
C GLY A 17 0.21 -7.95 4.47
N ASP A 18 0.16 -7.81 3.15
CA ASP A 18 1.18 -8.37 2.26
C ASP A 18 2.25 -7.32 1.95
N PHE A 19 3.52 -7.69 2.09
CA PHE A 19 4.66 -6.81 1.82
C PHE A 19 4.58 -6.13 0.43
N ALA A 20 4.08 -6.87 -0.57
CA ALA A 20 3.97 -6.38 -1.94
C ALA A 20 2.99 -5.21 -2.09
N ASP A 21 1.89 -5.20 -1.33
CA ASP A 21 0.90 -4.12 -1.42
C ASP A 21 1.49 -2.79 -0.91
N GLY A 22 2.35 -2.84 0.10
CA GLY A 22 3.04 -1.65 0.63
C GLY A 22 4.06 -1.10 -0.37
N ILE A 23 4.78 -2.00 -1.05
CA ILE A 23 5.69 -1.62 -2.15
C ILE A 23 4.90 -0.97 -3.29
N MET A 24 3.79 -1.59 -3.72
CA MET A 24 2.98 -1.09 -4.83
C MET A 24 2.34 0.26 -4.52
N ALA A 25 1.80 0.45 -3.30
CA ALA A 25 1.25 1.72 -2.87
C ALA A 25 2.31 2.82 -2.85
N HIS A 26 3.51 2.53 -2.31
CA HIS A 26 4.61 3.49 -2.27
C HIS A 26 5.11 3.87 -3.66
N GLU A 27 5.40 2.88 -4.52
CA GLU A 27 5.91 3.12 -5.87
C GLU A 27 4.86 3.83 -6.74
N GLY A 28 3.59 3.45 -6.61
CA GLY A 28 2.48 4.14 -7.29
C GLY A 28 2.43 5.62 -6.93
N LYS A 29 2.47 5.94 -5.64
CA LYS A 29 2.51 7.32 -5.13
C LYS A 29 3.76 8.07 -5.59
N TRP A 30 4.92 7.42 -5.55
CA TRP A 30 6.19 8.00 -6.03
C TRP A 30 6.13 8.38 -7.52
N LEU A 31 5.45 7.58 -8.33
CA LEU A 31 5.23 7.84 -9.76
C LEU A 31 4.07 8.82 -10.05
N GLY A 32 3.44 9.38 -9.02
CA GLY A 32 2.35 10.35 -9.15
C GLY A 32 0.94 9.75 -9.16
N GLY A 33 0.79 8.48 -8.79
CA GLY A 33 -0.52 7.86 -8.56
C GLY A 33 -1.21 8.44 -7.33
N GLU A 34 -2.50 8.73 -7.46
CA GLU A 34 -3.28 9.41 -6.42
C GLU A 34 -4.04 8.45 -5.49
N THR A 35 -4.38 7.26 -5.96
CA THR A 35 -5.19 6.29 -5.20
C THR A 35 -4.73 4.87 -5.48
N PHE A 36 -4.50 4.10 -4.42
CA PHE A 36 -4.28 2.66 -4.50
C PHE A 36 -5.62 1.95 -4.69
N VAL A 37 -5.81 1.31 -5.84
CA VAL A 37 -7.07 0.65 -6.19
C VAL A 37 -6.85 -0.86 -6.26
N SER A 38 -7.64 -1.63 -5.51
CA SER A 38 -7.52 -3.09 -5.46
C SER A 38 -8.87 -3.77 -5.25
N PHE A 39 -8.94 -5.06 -5.56
CA PHE A 39 -10.06 -5.95 -5.21
C PHE A 39 -9.84 -6.63 -3.84
N ASP A 40 -8.64 -6.50 -3.27
CA ASP A 40 -8.33 -7.02 -1.94
C ASP A 40 -8.80 -6.04 -0.86
N LYS A 41 -9.85 -6.44 -0.15
CA LYS A 41 -10.43 -5.66 0.95
C LYS A 41 -9.43 -5.42 2.09
N LYS A 42 -8.57 -6.40 2.39
CA LYS A 42 -7.61 -6.31 3.49
C LYS A 42 -6.51 -5.31 3.16
N ALA A 43 -5.95 -5.38 1.95
CA ALA A 43 -4.94 -4.42 1.49
C ALA A 43 -5.47 -2.98 1.54
N VAL A 44 -6.68 -2.76 0.99
CA VAL A 44 -7.33 -1.43 1.01
C VAL A 44 -7.57 -0.94 2.43
N THR A 45 -8.03 -1.82 3.33
CA THR A 45 -8.31 -1.45 4.73
C THR A 45 -7.02 -1.03 5.44
N LEU A 46 -5.97 -1.85 5.36
CA LEU A 46 -4.70 -1.59 6.03
C LEU A 46 -4.02 -0.31 5.51
N LEU A 47 -4.05 -0.07 4.20
CA LEU A 47 -3.50 1.15 3.61
C LEU A 47 -4.33 2.38 4.00
N SER A 48 -5.67 2.26 4.05
CA SER A 48 -6.55 3.34 4.51
C SER A 48 -6.30 3.70 5.98
N ASP A 49 -6.11 2.70 6.84
CA ASP A 49 -5.82 2.89 8.27
C ASP A 49 -4.46 3.59 8.49
N GLN A 50 -3.53 3.46 7.54
CA GLN A 50 -2.25 4.17 7.52
C GLN A 50 -2.33 5.58 6.90
N GLY A 51 -3.53 6.01 6.50
CA GLY A 51 -3.78 7.34 5.92
C GLY A 51 -3.49 7.44 4.42
N GLU A 52 -3.24 6.32 3.74
CA GLU A 52 -3.11 6.31 2.29
C GLU A 52 -4.48 6.36 1.61
N ALA A 53 -4.56 7.06 0.48
CA ALA A 53 -5.77 7.06 -0.34
C ALA A 53 -5.91 5.69 -1.02
N ALA A 54 -6.83 4.86 -0.55
CA ALA A 54 -7.08 3.53 -1.10
C ALA A 54 -8.58 3.28 -1.34
N GLN A 55 -8.90 2.53 -2.40
CA GLN A 55 -10.28 2.23 -2.81
C GLN A 55 -10.45 0.75 -3.17
N LEU A 56 -11.48 0.14 -2.60
CA LEU A 56 -11.92 -1.21 -2.94
C LEU A 56 -12.77 -1.16 -4.21
N LEU A 57 -12.40 -1.95 -5.23
CA LEU A 57 -13.28 -2.24 -6.35
C LEU A 57 -14.11 -3.49 -6.05
N THR A 58 -15.42 -3.37 -6.25
CA THR A 58 -16.42 -4.43 -6.11
C THR A 58 -17.06 -4.75 -7.44
#